data_AF-A0A7V4PKI9-F1
#
_entry.id   AF-A0A7V4PKI9-F1
#
_cell.length_a   1.000
_cell.length_b   1.000
_cell.length_c   1.000
_cell.angle_alpha   90.00
_cell.angle_beta   90.00
_cell.angle_gamma   90.00
#
_symmetry.space_group_name_H-M   'P 1'
#
loop_
_entity.id
_entity.type
_entity.pdbx_description
1 polymer ?
#
loop_
_entity_poly.entity_id
_entity_poly.type
_entity_poly.pdbx_seq_one_letter_code
_entity_poly.pdbx_strand_id
1 'polypeptide(L)'
;MNPQFYEYVMDQLLGMGALEVFLTPLLMKKNRPATLLTVLSSPDHLSPIIDFLMKETTTIGVRWREETRCCATRQVISLETKYGPLRFKLASWKGEPINLSPEYEDCKKLALAQNVPLKQIYEEAKKVALLFQKKS
;
A
#
# COMPACT_ATOMS: atom_id res chain seq x y z
N MET A 1 -22.13 5.42 10.65
CA MET A 1 -22.15 5.55 9.18
C MET A 1 -22.49 4.21 8.56
N ASN A 2 -23.19 4.18 7.42
CA ASN A 2 -23.43 2.95 6.66
C ASN A 2 -22.09 2.38 6.16
N PRO A 3 -21.73 1.11 6.45
CA PRO A 3 -20.47 0.54 6.00
C PRO A 3 -20.26 0.52 4.49
N GLN A 4 -21.33 0.52 3.68
CA GLN A 4 -21.23 0.56 2.22
C GLN A 4 -20.55 1.84 1.71
N PHE A 5 -20.59 2.94 2.48
CA PHE A 5 -20.00 4.21 2.06
C PHE A 5 -18.48 4.24 2.18
N TYR A 6 -17.87 3.28 2.89
CA TYR A 6 -16.42 3.28 3.09
C TYR A 6 -15.64 3.09 1.79
N GLU A 7 -16.12 2.26 0.86
CA GLU A 7 -15.47 2.08 -0.45
C GLU A 7 -15.31 3.43 -1.16
N TYR A 8 -16.43 4.14 -1.39
CA TYR A 8 -16.43 5.46 -2.02
C TYR A 8 -15.54 6.47 -1.28
N VAL A 9 -15.67 6.56 0.04
CA VAL A 9 -14.88 7.50 0.87
C VAL A 9 -13.39 7.19 0.75
N MET A 10 -12.99 5.91 0.80
CA MET A 10 -11.59 5.50 0.67
C MET A 10 -11.03 5.83 -0.71
N ASP A 11 -11.78 5.54 -1.77
CA ASP A 11 -11.34 5.81 -3.14
C ASP A 11 -11.18 7.32 -3.41
N GLN A 12 -12.11 8.14 -2.93
CA GLN A 12 -11.99 9.60 -3.04
C GLN A 12 -10.78 10.13 -2.27
N LEU A 13 -10.56 9.68 -1.04
CA LEU A 13 -9.41 10.11 -0.23
C LEU A 13 -8.08 9.74 -0.90
N LEU A 14 -7.97 8.53 -1.46
CA LEU A 14 -6.80 8.13 -2.24
C LEU A 14 -6.64 9.01 -3.50
N GLY A 15 -7.73 9.29 -4.20
CA GLY A 15 -7.74 10.21 -5.36
C GLY A 15 -7.33 11.65 -5.02
N MET A 16 -7.58 12.10 -3.79
CA MET A 16 -7.18 13.42 -3.27
C MET A 16 -5.69 13.50 -2.85
N GLY A 17 -4.94 12.40 -2.96
CA GLY A 17 -3.52 12.35 -2.60
C GLY A 17 -3.24 11.79 -1.21
N ALA A 18 -4.20 11.12 -0.56
CA ALA A 18 -3.89 10.32 0.62
C ALA A 18 -2.87 9.23 0.27
N LEU A 19 -1.85 9.08 1.11
CA LEU A 19 -0.81 8.07 0.99
C LEU A 19 -1.35 6.68 1.36
N GLU A 20 -2.28 6.63 2.32
CA GLU A 20 -2.90 5.40 2.79
C GLU A 20 -4.23 5.72 3.49
N VAL A 21 -5.21 4.83 3.31
CA VAL A 21 -6.50 4.90 4.00
C VAL A 21 -6.84 3.52 4.51
N PHE A 22 -7.18 3.40 5.79
CA PHE A 22 -7.56 2.11 6.38
C PHE A 22 -8.61 2.25 7.48
N LEU A 23 -9.26 1.12 7.76
CA LEU A 23 -10.35 0.99 8.70
C LEU A 23 -9.95 0.07 9.85
N THR A 24 -10.14 0.53 11.09
CA THR A 24 -9.92 -0.29 12.28
C THR A 24 -11.26 -0.50 12.99
N PRO A 25 -11.76 -1.75 13.12
CA PRO A 25 -12.95 -2.02 13.90
C PRO A 25 -12.65 -1.77 15.38
N LEU A 26 -13.59 -1.13 16.08
CA LEU A 26 -13.48 -0.87 17.52
C LEU A 26 -14.84 -0.87 18.20
N LEU A 27 -14.83 -0.85 19.52
CA LEU A 27 -16.02 -0.72 20.35
C LEU A 27 -16.04 0.66 21.01
N MET A 28 -17.13 1.39 20.84
CA MET A 28 -17.36 2.69 21.48
C MET A 28 -18.22 2.56 22.74
N LYS A 29 -18.35 3.68 23.48
CA LYS A 29 -19.25 3.79 24.63
C LYS A 29 -20.65 3.25 24.32
N LYS A 30 -21.35 2.75 25.35
CA LYS A 30 -22.65 2.09 25.22
C LYS A 30 -22.61 0.83 24.33
N ASN A 31 -21.47 0.14 24.33
CA ASN A 31 -21.26 -1.12 23.60
C ASN A 31 -21.61 -1.03 22.11
N ARG A 32 -21.26 0.09 21.47
CA ARG A 32 -21.58 0.33 20.05
C ARG A 32 -20.39 -0.08 19.18
N PRO A 33 -20.51 -1.10 18.33
CA PRO A 33 -19.51 -1.37 17.30
C PRO A 33 -19.34 -0.16 16.39
N ALA A 34 -18.10 0.18 16.07
CA ALA A 34 -17.78 1.28 15.19
C ALA A 34 -16.49 1.00 14.42
N THR A 35 -16.16 1.91 13.51
CA THR A 35 -14.99 1.83 12.67
C THR A 35 -14.23 3.15 12.76
N LEU A 36 -12.95 3.07 13.10
CA LEU A 36 -12.02 4.18 12.99
C LEU A 36 -11.49 4.24 11.56
N LEU A 37 -11.79 5.33 10.87
CA LEU A 37 -11.17 5.68 9.58
C LEU A 37 -9.88 6.44 9.86
N THR A 38 -8.75 5.92 9.36
CA THR A 38 -7.45 6.59 9.45
C THR A 38 -6.96 6.93 8.05
N VAL A 39 -6.47 8.16 7.89
CA VAL A 39 -5.94 8.68 6.62
C VAL A 39 -4.52 9.17 6.88
N LEU A 40 -3.55 8.67 6.11
CA LEU A 40 -2.18 9.19 6.08
C LEU A 40 -2.04 10.06 4.84
N SER A 41 -1.53 11.28 4.98
CA SER A 41 -1.36 12.22 3.87
C SER A 41 -0.21 13.19 4.12
N SER A 42 0.28 13.86 3.06
CA SER A 42 1.15 15.03 3.21
C SER A 42 0.38 16.15 3.92
N PRO A 43 1.04 16.99 4.75
CA PRO A 43 0.40 18.17 5.35
C PRO A 43 -0.33 19.06 4.34
N ASP A 44 0.14 19.12 3.09
CA ASP A 44 -0.47 19.91 2.01
C ASP A 44 -1.92 19.48 1.67
N HIS A 45 -2.29 18.24 1.96
CA HIS A 45 -3.61 17.68 1.70
C HIS A 45 -4.56 17.73 2.91
N LEU A 46 -4.08 18.21 4.07
CA LEU A 46 -4.82 18.14 5.33
C LEU A 46 -6.17 18.84 5.24
N SER A 47 -6.20 20.13 4.86
CA SER A 47 -7.44 20.92 4.85
C SER A 47 -8.49 20.35 3.89
N PRO A 48 -8.18 20.03 2.61
CA PRO A 48 -9.12 19.38 1.70
C PRO A 48 -9.68 18.07 2.24
N ILE A 49 -8.83 17.22 2.84
CA ILE A 49 -9.23 15.93 3.41
C ILE A 49 -10.20 16.13 4.59
N ILE A 50 -9.91 17.08 5.48
CA ILE A 50 -10.81 17.39 6.60
C ILE A 50 -12.17 17.84 6.09
N ASP A 51 -12.21 18.78 5.13
CA ASP A 51 -13.45 19.28 4.55
C ASP A 51 -14.28 18.16 3.90
N PHE A 52 -13.61 17.25 3.20
CA PHE A 52 -14.25 16.07 2.60
C PHE A 52 -14.83 15.15 3.68
N LEU A 53 -14.05 14.79 4.70
CA LEU A 53 -14.50 13.92 5.79
C LEU A 53 -15.69 14.50 6.56
N MET A 54 -15.71 15.81 6.77
CA MET A 54 -16.81 16.49 7.45
C MET A 54 -18.11 16.50 6.62
N LYS A 55 -18.03 16.47 5.29
CA LYS A 55 -19.19 16.47 4.38
C LYS A 55 -19.72 15.07 4.10
N GLU A 56 -18.84 14.12 3.86
CA GLU A 56 -19.19 12.79 3.35
C GLU A 56 -19.39 11.74 4.46
N THR A 57 -18.99 12.06 5.69
CA THR A 57 -19.14 11.13 6.82
C THR A 57 -20.07 11.69 7.90
N THR A 58 -20.50 10.82 8.81
CA THR A 58 -21.31 11.24 9.97
C THR A 58 -20.46 11.74 11.13
N THR A 59 -19.17 12.06 10.92
CA THR A 59 -18.31 12.56 11.99
C THR A 59 -18.67 14.00 12.34
N ILE A 60 -18.46 14.39 13.60
CA ILE A 60 -18.64 15.77 14.08
C ILE A 60 -17.27 16.45 14.26
N GLY A 61 -16.19 15.72 14.01
CA GLY A 61 -14.83 16.27 14.06
C GLY A 61 -13.79 15.21 13.74
N VAL A 62 -12.58 15.68 13.52
CA VAL A 62 -11.42 14.84 13.22
C VAL A 62 -10.27 15.20 14.15
N ARG A 63 -9.40 14.24 14.42
CA ARG A 63 -8.17 14.44 15.18
C ARG A 63 -7.01 14.12 14.25
N TRP A 64 -6.04 15.01 14.17
CA TRP A 64 -4.84 14.80 13.36
C TRP A 64 -3.59 15.12 14.17
N ARG A 65 -2.46 14.63 13.69
CA ARG A 65 -1.12 14.90 14.20
C ARG A 65 -0.12 14.72 13.06
N GLU A 66 1.02 15.36 13.18
CA GLU A 66 2.14 15.16 12.27
C GLU A 66 3.07 14.09 12.82
N GLU A 67 3.51 13.18 11.95
CA GLU A 67 4.47 12.14 12.28
C GLU A 67 5.62 12.17 11.27
N THR A 68 6.84 11.97 11.76
CA THR A 68 8.02 11.80 10.91
C THR A 68 8.29 10.32 10.67
N ARG A 69 8.68 9.96 9.44
CA ARG A 69 9.02 8.58 9.10
C ARG A 69 10.36 8.49 8.40
N CYS A 70 11.20 7.58 8.89
CA CYS A 70 12.38 7.12 8.17
C CYS A 70 11.99 6.10 7.10
N CYS A 71 12.32 6.38 5.84
CA CYS A 71 12.00 5.49 4.71
C CYS A 71 13.28 5.03 4.02
N ALA A 72 13.35 3.76 3.64
CA ALA A 72 14.33 3.29 2.67
C ALA A 72 14.09 3.95 1.31
N THR A 73 15.16 4.20 0.57
CA THR A 73 15.05 4.58 -0.84
C THR A 73 14.54 3.37 -1.61
N ARG A 74 13.60 3.58 -2.52
CA ARG A 74 13.00 2.52 -3.33
C ARG A 74 13.21 2.81 -4.80
N GLN A 75 13.56 1.78 -5.55
CA GLN A 75 13.60 1.81 -7.02
C GLN A 75 12.92 0.56 -7.58
N VAL A 76 12.31 0.71 -8.74
CA VAL A 76 11.74 -0.41 -9.47
C VAL A 76 12.74 -0.81 -10.54
N ILE A 77 13.22 -2.06 -10.47
CA ILE A 77 14.12 -2.64 -11.46
C ILE A 77 13.42 -3.79 -12.17
N SER A 78 13.83 -4.11 -13.39
CA SER A 78 13.33 -5.28 -14.12
C SER A 78 14.43 -6.35 -14.19
N LEU A 79 14.09 -7.59 -13.84
CA LEU A 79 14.98 -8.74 -13.93
C LEU A 79 14.31 -9.86 -14.74
N GLU A 80 15.12 -10.59 -15.49
CA GLU A 80 14.66 -11.76 -16.25
C GLU A 80 14.43 -12.95 -15.32
N THR A 81 13.31 -13.63 -15.53
CA THR A 81 12.98 -14.91 -14.89
C THR A 81 12.71 -15.96 -15.96
N LYS A 82 12.63 -17.24 -15.59
CA LYS A 82 12.25 -18.29 -16.56
C LYS A 82 10.85 -18.11 -17.15
N TYR A 83 10.01 -17.28 -16.53
CA TYR A 83 8.67 -16.94 -17.02
C TYR A 83 8.65 -15.60 -17.77
N GLY A 84 9.80 -14.94 -17.94
CA GLY A 84 9.94 -13.63 -18.57
C GLY A 84 10.29 -12.51 -17.58
N PRO A 85 10.35 -11.26 -18.06
CA PRO A 85 10.76 -10.13 -17.26
C PRO A 85 9.72 -9.79 -16.19
N LEU A 86 10.19 -9.58 -14.97
CA LEU A 86 9.37 -9.12 -13.84
C LEU A 86 9.97 -7.86 -13.24
N ARG A 87 9.10 -6.97 -12.74
CA ARG A 87 9.54 -5.83 -11.94
C ARG A 87 9.74 -6.25 -10.49
N PHE A 88 10.75 -5.64 -9.86
CA PHE A 88 11.11 -5.85 -8.47
C PHE A 88 11.26 -4.50 -7.78
N LYS A 89 10.80 -4.43 -6.53
CA LYS A 89 11.07 -3.32 -5.62
C LYS A 89 12.41 -3.57 -4.94
N LEU A 90 13.42 -2.79 -5.30
CA LEU A 90 14.68 -2.74 -4.60
C LEU A 90 14.60 -1.63 -3.54
N ALA A 91 14.65 -2.02 -2.28
CA ALA A 91 14.74 -1.11 -1.14
C ALA A 91 16.19 -1.05 -0.66
N SER A 92 16.72 0.17 -0.52
CA SER A 92 18.06 0.42 -0.01
C SER A 92 18.03 1.33 1.22
N TRP A 93 18.88 1.04 2.19
CA TRP A 93 19.02 1.79 3.42
C TRP A 93 20.46 2.23 3.60
N LYS A 94 20.69 3.55 3.67
CA LYS A 94 22.04 4.14 3.71
C LYS A 94 22.94 3.69 2.56
N GLY A 95 22.38 3.54 1.35
CA GLY A 95 23.09 3.07 0.16
C GLY A 95 23.10 1.56 -0.01
N GLU A 96 22.88 0.79 1.06
CA GLU A 96 22.96 -0.67 1.03
C GLU A 96 21.61 -1.31 0.66
N PRO A 97 21.57 -2.25 -0.30
CA PRO A 97 20.34 -2.97 -0.63
C PRO A 97 19.91 -3.86 0.54
N ILE A 98 18.73 -3.59 1.12
CA ILE A 98 18.20 -4.35 2.27
C ILE A 98 17.09 -5.32 1.88
N ASN A 99 16.43 -5.09 0.76
CA ASN A 99 15.37 -5.98 0.28
C ASN A 99 15.20 -5.85 -1.23
N LEU A 100 14.90 -6.97 -1.89
CA LEU A 100 14.52 -7.02 -3.28
C LEU A 100 13.31 -7.97 -3.40
N SER A 101 12.12 -7.41 -3.60
CA SER A 101 10.89 -8.21 -3.65
C SER A 101 10.18 -8.04 -4.99
N PRO A 102 9.67 -9.12 -5.60
CA PRO A 102 8.94 -9.04 -6.86
C PRO A 102 7.63 -8.26 -6.72
N GLU A 103 7.22 -7.57 -7.79
CA GLU A 103 5.92 -6.91 -7.87
C GLU A 103 4.80 -7.95 -7.99
N TYR A 104 3.95 -8.01 -6.97
CA TYR A 104 2.87 -9.00 -6.90
C TYR A 104 1.92 -8.95 -8.10
N GLU A 105 1.53 -7.74 -8.54
CA GLU A 105 0.61 -7.57 -9.67
C GLU A 105 1.22 -8.08 -10.98
N ASP A 106 2.53 -7.96 -11.17
CA ASP A 106 3.21 -8.51 -12.34
C ASP A 106 3.24 -10.05 -12.26
N CYS A 107 3.54 -10.61 -11.09
CA CYS A 107 3.47 -12.05 -10.87
C CYS A 107 2.07 -12.61 -11.15
N LYS A 108 1.03 -11.89 -10.72
CA LYS A 108 -0.38 -12.25 -10.95
C LYS A 108 -0.75 -12.20 -12.43
N LYS A 109 -0.38 -11.12 -13.12
CA LYS A 109 -0.62 -10.99 -14.58
C LYS A 109 0.08 -12.11 -15.35
N LEU A 110 1.33 -12.41 -15.00
CA LEU A 110 2.11 -13.46 -15.65
C LEU A 110 1.52 -14.86 -15.39
N ALA A 111 1.04 -15.10 -14.16
CA ALA A 111 0.36 -16.34 -13.79
C ALA A 111 -0.88 -16.60 -14.65
N LEU A 112 -1.70 -15.57 -14.82
CA LEU A 112 -2.90 -15.64 -15.66
C LEU A 112 -2.55 -15.82 -17.14
N ALA A 113 -1.56 -15.07 -17.64
CA ALA A 113 -1.18 -15.11 -19.05
C ALA A 113 -0.57 -16.46 -19.48
N GLN A 114 0.20 -17.11 -18.61
CA GLN A 114 0.89 -18.36 -18.93
C GLN A 114 0.20 -19.60 -18.36
N ASN A 115 -0.93 -19.43 -17.66
CA ASN A 115 -1.63 -20.50 -16.95
C ASN A 115 -0.70 -21.28 -15.99
N VAL A 116 0.16 -20.55 -15.27
CA VAL A 116 1.10 -21.09 -14.29
C VAL A 116 0.64 -20.66 -12.89
N PRO A 117 0.70 -21.54 -11.87
CA PRO A 117 0.32 -21.14 -10.51
C PRO A 117 1.16 -19.96 -10.01
N LEU A 118 0.49 -18.93 -9.48
CA LEU A 118 1.13 -17.73 -8.92
C LEU A 118 2.26 -18.04 -7.93
N LYS A 119 2.07 -19.08 -7.09
CA LYS A 119 3.09 -19.55 -6.14
C LYS A 119 4.41 -19.91 -6.84
N GLN A 120 4.35 -20.55 -8.01
CA GLN A 120 5.56 -20.95 -8.74
C GLN A 120 6.29 -19.75 -9.36
N ILE A 121 5.55 -18.78 -9.89
CA ILE A 121 6.13 -17.52 -10.42
C ILE A 121 6.77 -16.72 -9.28
N TYR A 122 6.07 -16.59 -8.15
CA TYR A 122 6.58 -15.84 -7.02
C TYR A 122 7.84 -16.48 -6.42
N GLU A 123 7.88 -17.81 -6.28
CA GLU A 123 9.07 -18.52 -5.80
C GLU A 123 10.24 -18.45 -6.78
N GLU A 124 10.00 -18.47 -8.09
CA GLU A 124 11.03 -18.22 -9.09
C GLU A 124 11.60 -16.80 -8.96
N ALA A 125 10.72 -15.80 -8.88
CA ALA A 125 11.12 -14.42 -8.77
C ALA A 125 11.95 -14.17 -7.48
N LYS A 126 11.57 -14.80 -6.35
CA LYS A 126 12.39 -14.79 -5.12
C LYS A 126 13.79 -15.36 -5.33
N LYS A 127 13.92 -16.46 -6.08
CA LYS A 127 15.24 -17.05 -6.37
C LYS A 127 16.10 -16.09 -7.18
N VAL A 128 15.53 -15.48 -8.22
CA VAL A 128 16.21 -14.46 -9.03
C VAL A 128 16.66 -13.28 -8.16
N ALA A 129 15.79 -12.79 -7.27
CA ALA A 129 16.12 -11.71 -6.35
C ALA A 129 17.30 -12.06 -5.43
N LEU A 130 17.31 -13.26 -4.85
CA LEU A 130 18.39 -13.74 -3.99
C LEU A 130 19.73 -13.84 -4.75
N LEU A 131 19.69 -14.31 -6.01
CA LEU A 131 20.88 -14.42 -6.85
C LEU A 131 21.43 -13.05 -7.25
N PHE A 132 20.55 -12.07 -7.50
CA PHE A 132 20.94 -10.70 -7.81
C PHE A 132 21.65 -10.04 -6.63
N GLN A 133 21.10 -10.18 -5.42
CA GLN A 133 21.68 -9.63 -4.19
C GLN A 133 23.05 -10.23 -3.83
N LYS A 134 23.35 -11.46 -4.25
CA LYS A 134 24.68 -12.09 -4.03
C LYS A 134 25.75 -11.62 -5.03
N LYS A 135 25.35 -11.02 -6.15
CA LYS A 135 26.25 -10.59 -7.24
C LYS A 135 26.58 -9.10 -7.20
N SER A 136 25.83 -8.32 -6.43
CA SER A 136 26.03 -6.88 -6.21
C SER A 136 26.85 -6.65 -4.95
#